data_AF-A0A812VKY4-F1
#
_entry.id   AF-A0A812VKY4-F1
#
_cell.length_a   1.000
_cell.length_b   1.000
_cell.length_c   1.000
_cell.angle_alpha   90.00
_cell.angle_beta   90.00
_cell.angle_gamma   90.00
#
_symmetry.space_group_name_H-M   'P 1'
#
loop_
_entity.id
_entity.type
_entity.pdbx_description
1 polymer ?
#
loop_
_entity_poly.entity_id
_entity_poly.type
_entity_poly.pdbx_seq_one_letter_code
_entity_poly.pdbx_strand_id
1 'polypeptide(L)'
;MYLLSFIGIVDLLSLAAFFVTLRPSMHDAGLHPDYESTGVRDLWKDLILPLRLMRLMMLESWAPAIQSLCDVIWMQAPALRKACYALLCVWYMFTVTLYVLEKDSDDEEIGPRFANVLVGLPHGLIHLTGDYPCTNYSSLSMPFHLVFLILGMCCTGTFTGIFAGGFVEYLGAQRELERRQAAEERVQIMVTAVSVLQRRFRVRQKQLRKFSSEELPRYNQVTIQKAAQRLLRRQTSLGRVFMSLAQAALIINIVNTMLESIPEVEELGPPARRSLTLVEVVTGLIFAIEFFFHFLANPLGIFTKPMRIIDFVCLLPTILRVKFELQSTEVQDGSPGLEAFIESVAACRIIRVLDWPGIAREVRAVKSTIHAALPSLAMPAVISLELWVLTAGIFVWLENMFSEDDEPSDQEHMGSIPDALYWCSIYLLGEWANDEFTDGAGSRMCIFYCLCGVALFSIPVGIMVEAGQSTLLKIADDPRHVLRSALKFAGPPRCQHFLLCKPCNVS
;
A
#
# COMPACT_ATOMS: atom_id res chain seq x y z
N MET A 1 15.58 -11.46 35.35
CA MET A 1 16.07 -10.66 34.20
C MET A 1 14.92 -10.07 33.37
N TYR A 2 13.79 -10.75 33.17
CA TYR A 2 12.63 -10.20 32.45
C TYR A 2 12.12 -8.85 32.99
N LEU A 3 11.88 -8.72 34.30
CA LEU A 3 11.38 -7.47 34.92
C LEU A 3 12.32 -6.26 34.77
N LEU A 4 13.58 -6.48 34.39
CA LEU A 4 14.56 -5.42 34.14
C LEU A 4 14.80 -5.19 32.64
N SER A 5 14.18 -6.00 31.77
CA SER A 5 14.23 -5.75 30.33
C SER A 5 13.24 -4.65 29.97
N PHE A 6 13.52 -3.91 28.89
CA PHE A 6 12.61 -2.89 28.37
C PHE A 6 11.20 -3.45 28.16
N ILE A 7 11.10 -4.63 27.54
CA ILE A 7 9.84 -5.34 27.31
C ILE A 7 9.13 -5.64 28.65
N GLY A 8 9.85 -6.16 29.66
CA GLY A 8 9.23 -6.47 30.94
C GLY A 8 8.78 -5.22 31.72
N ILE A 9 9.45 -4.08 31.54
CA ILE A 9 9.01 -2.80 32.12
C ILE A 9 7.73 -2.32 31.43
N VAL A 10 7.69 -2.37 30.09
CA VAL A 10 6.50 -1.99 29.32
C VAL A 10 5.31 -2.90 29.64
N ASP A 11 5.54 -4.21 29.80
CA ASP A 11 4.50 -5.17 30.21
C ASP A 11 3.96 -4.81 31.59
N LEU A 12 4.85 -4.54 32.54
CA LEU A 12 4.49 -4.20 33.90
C LEU A 12 3.66 -2.91 33.96
N LEU A 13 4.05 -1.88 33.21
CA LEU A 13 3.32 -0.61 33.12
C LEU A 13 1.93 -0.80 32.50
N SER A 14 1.84 -1.59 31.43
CA SER A 14 0.57 -1.85 30.76
C SER A 14 -0.37 -2.71 31.60
N LEU A 15 0.16 -3.74 32.26
CA LEU A 15 -0.59 -4.56 33.21
C LEU A 15 -1.04 -3.74 34.42
N ALA A 16 -0.19 -2.85 34.95
CA ALA A 16 -0.56 -1.95 36.02
C ALA A 16 -1.73 -1.05 35.60
N ALA A 17 -1.68 -0.44 34.42
CA ALA A 17 -2.78 0.37 33.89
C ALA A 17 -4.07 -0.46 33.71
N PHE A 18 -3.97 -1.70 33.23
CA PHE A 18 -5.10 -2.63 33.14
C PHE A 18 -5.68 -2.99 34.52
N PHE A 19 -4.85 -3.27 35.52
CA PHE A 19 -5.31 -3.57 36.87
C PHE A 19 -5.99 -2.36 37.52
N VAL A 20 -5.55 -1.15 37.20
CA VAL A 20 -6.21 0.08 37.67
C VAL A 20 -7.61 0.21 37.06
N THR A 21 -7.80 -0.10 35.77
CA THR A 21 -9.12 0.00 35.11
C THR A 21 -10.10 -1.10 35.49
N LEU A 22 -9.63 -2.21 36.06
CA LEU A 22 -10.53 -3.23 36.63
C LEU A 22 -11.28 -2.74 37.89
N ARG A 23 -10.83 -1.65 38.52
CA ARG A 23 -11.55 -1.07 39.67
C ARG A 23 -12.78 -0.31 39.16
N PRO A 24 -14.00 -0.59 39.67
CA PRO A 24 -15.22 0.06 39.18
C PRO A 24 -15.19 1.60 39.24
N SER A 25 -14.51 2.17 40.24
CA SER A 25 -14.37 3.62 40.40
C SER A 25 -13.44 4.28 39.37
N MET A 26 -12.62 3.48 38.67
CA MET A 26 -11.61 3.94 37.71
C MET A 26 -11.88 3.41 36.30
N HIS A 27 -12.89 2.55 36.14
CA HIS A 27 -13.21 1.92 34.86
C HIS A 27 -13.65 2.98 33.84
N ASP A 28 -14.65 3.77 34.20
CA ASP A 28 -15.21 4.78 33.29
C ASP A 28 -14.21 5.91 33.07
N ALA A 29 -13.57 6.42 34.13
CA ALA A 29 -12.54 7.47 34.03
C ALA A 29 -11.28 7.02 33.24
N GLY A 30 -10.94 5.73 33.25
CA GLY A 30 -9.78 5.21 32.50
C GLY A 30 -10.08 4.79 31.07
N LEU A 31 -11.36 4.76 30.66
CA LEU A 31 -11.81 4.48 29.30
C LEU A 31 -12.35 5.73 28.59
N HIS A 32 -12.90 6.64 29.38
CA HIS A 32 -13.46 7.92 28.98
C HIS A 32 -12.86 8.99 29.93
N PRO A 33 -11.56 9.30 29.75
CA PRO A 33 -10.92 10.36 30.52
C PRO A 33 -11.68 11.67 30.33
N ASP A 34 -11.91 12.35 31.45
CA ASP A 34 -12.51 13.69 31.49
C ASP A 34 -11.36 14.69 31.59
N TYR A 35 -11.01 15.25 30.44
CA TYR A 35 -9.84 16.10 30.28
C TYR A 35 -10.04 17.52 30.86
N GLU A 36 -11.23 17.85 31.37
CA GLU A 36 -11.50 19.17 31.97
C GLU A 36 -10.86 19.36 33.36
N SER A 37 -10.29 18.32 33.98
CA SER A 37 -9.77 18.38 35.36
C SER A 37 -8.24 18.51 35.45
N THR A 38 -7.75 19.65 35.96
CA THR A 38 -6.31 20.02 35.99
C THR A 38 -5.50 19.44 37.16
N GLY A 39 -6.01 18.42 37.85
CA GLY A 39 -5.34 17.83 39.01
C GLY A 39 -4.20 16.88 38.64
N VAL A 40 -3.07 16.92 39.38
CA VAL A 40 -1.96 15.93 39.23
C VAL A 40 -2.44 14.48 39.44
N ARG A 41 -3.49 14.28 40.25
CA ARG A 41 -4.13 12.97 40.43
C ARG A 41 -4.94 12.54 39.21
N ASP A 42 -5.44 13.49 38.45
CA ASP A 42 -6.25 13.27 37.25
C ASP A 42 -5.35 12.97 36.05
N LEU A 43 -4.18 13.62 35.97
CA LEU A 43 -3.13 13.28 34.98
C LEU A 43 -2.71 11.79 35.00
N TRP A 44 -2.69 11.16 36.17
CA TRP A 44 -2.45 9.71 36.29
C TRP A 44 -3.60 8.84 35.78
N LYS A 45 -4.84 9.34 35.83
CA LYS A 45 -6.01 8.66 35.26
C LYS A 45 -5.99 8.74 33.74
N ASP A 46 -5.60 9.88 33.20
CA ASP A 46 -5.65 10.11 31.75
C ASP A 46 -4.51 9.37 31.04
N LEU A 47 -3.36 9.23 31.70
CA LEU A 47 -2.23 8.41 31.22
C LEU A 47 -2.56 6.90 31.16
N ILE A 48 -3.65 6.43 31.77
CA ILE A 48 -4.06 5.02 31.73
C ILE A 48 -4.30 4.56 30.29
N LEU A 49 -4.91 5.40 29.45
CA LEU A 49 -5.23 5.04 28.07
C LEU A 49 -3.96 4.75 27.23
N PRO A 50 -2.97 5.67 27.13
CA PRO A 50 -1.73 5.37 26.41
C PRO A 50 -0.92 4.23 27.05
N LEU A 51 -0.88 4.11 28.38
CA LEU A 51 -0.21 2.98 29.05
C LEU A 51 -0.88 1.63 28.75
N ARG A 52 -2.20 1.58 28.58
CA ARG A 52 -2.90 0.38 28.14
C ARG A 52 -2.58 0.05 26.69
N LEU A 53 -2.47 1.05 25.82
CA LEU A 53 -2.08 0.85 24.42
C LEU A 53 -0.66 0.28 24.30
N MET A 54 0.23 0.56 25.26
CA MET A 54 1.55 -0.10 25.31
C MET A 54 1.48 -1.63 25.36
N ARG A 55 0.33 -2.25 25.69
CA ARG A 55 0.14 -3.71 25.60
C ARG A 55 0.34 -4.24 24.20
N LEU A 56 0.08 -3.41 23.20
CA LEU A 56 0.36 -3.72 21.81
C LEU A 56 1.84 -4.15 21.67
N MET A 57 2.76 -3.44 22.35
CA MET A 57 4.21 -3.74 22.38
C MET A 57 4.58 -5.13 22.91
N MET A 58 3.65 -5.83 23.57
CA MET A 58 3.86 -7.16 24.16
C MET A 58 3.53 -8.31 23.23
N LEU A 59 3.03 -8.05 22.03
CA LEU A 59 2.76 -9.11 21.07
C LEU A 59 4.08 -9.79 20.67
N GLU A 60 4.15 -11.12 20.77
CA GLU A 60 5.38 -11.90 20.61
C GLU A 60 6.08 -11.69 19.25
N SER A 61 5.34 -11.25 18.23
CA SER A 61 5.89 -10.90 16.92
C SER A 61 6.70 -9.58 16.90
N TRP A 62 6.75 -8.82 18.00
CA TRP A 62 7.17 -7.41 18.00
C TRP A 62 8.59 -7.22 18.51
N ALA A 63 9.02 -8.02 19.48
CA ALA A 63 10.40 -7.97 19.98
C ALA A 63 11.45 -8.15 18.86
N PRO A 64 11.26 -9.07 17.88
CA PRO A 64 12.16 -9.15 16.72
C PRO A 64 12.13 -7.89 15.85
N ALA A 65 10.98 -7.22 15.72
CA ALA A 65 10.82 -6.06 14.85
C ALA A 65 11.52 -4.81 15.42
N ILE A 66 11.34 -4.55 16.71
CA ILE A 66 12.07 -3.49 17.40
C ILE A 66 13.57 -3.78 17.40
N GLN A 67 13.98 -5.03 17.63
CA GLN A 67 15.39 -5.40 17.56
C GLN A 67 15.97 -5.15 16.16
N SER A 68 15.28 -5.58 15.11
CA SER A 68 15.68 -5.30 13.73
C SER A 68 15.80 -3.80 13.45
N LEU A 69 14.87 -2.99 13.96
CA LEU A 69 14.92 -1.54 13.84
C LEU A 69 16.16 -0.96 14.55
N CYS A 70 16.43 -1.38 15.79
CA CYS A 70 17.61 -0.97 16.54
C CYS A 70 18.90 -1.39 15.83
N ASP A 71 18.95 -2.61 15.29
CA ASP A 71 20.10 -3.13 14.54
C ASP A 71 20.36 -2.28 13.30
N VAL A 72 19.32 -1.92 12.55
CA VAL A 72 19.42 -1.04 11.38
C VAL A 72 19.95 0.34 11.75
N ILE A 73 19.39 0.96 12.80
CA ILE A 73 19.87 2.26 13.31
C ILE A 73 21.33 2.17 13.71
N TRP A 74 21.72 1.09 14.39
CA TRP A 74 23.10 0.88 14.84
C TRP A 74 24.08 0.70 13.68
N MET A 75 23.74 -0.14 12.70
CA MET A 75 24.56 -0.36 11.50
C MET A 75 24.74 0.92 10.70
N GLN A 76 23.69 1.74 10.57
CA GLN A 76 23.73 3.00 9.81
C GLN A 76 24.06 4.22 10.68
N ALA A 77 24.38 4.05 11.96
CA ALA A 77 24.59 5.16 12.90
C ALA A 77 25.62 6.21 12.43
N PRO A 78 26.75 5.86 11.78
CA PRO A 78 27.67 6.87 11.26
C PRO A 78 27.07 7.73 10.14
N ALA A 79 26.27 7.14 9.25
CA ALA A 79 25.63 7.84 8.15
C ALA A 79 24.45 8.69 8.65
N LEU A 80 23.60 8.11 9.50
CA LEU A 80 22.46 8.78 10.14
C LEU A 80 22.91 9.99 10.96
N ARG A 81 24.01 9.91 11.71
CA ARG A 81 24.55 11.06 12.46
C ARG A 81 24.93 12.22 11.56
N LYS A 82 25.55 11.96 10.41
CA LYS A 82 25.94 13.01 9.45
C LYS A 82 24.72 13.64 8.78
N ALA A 83 23.76 12.81 8.36
CA ALA A 83 22.52 13.28 7.75
C ALA A 83 21.66 14.08 8.75
N CYS A 84 21.52 13.59 9.99
CA CYS A 84 20.82 14.28 11.06
C CYS A 84 21.48 15.62 11.40
N TYR A 85 22.81 15.68 11.48
CA TYR A 85 23.52 16.96 11.68
C TYR A 85 23.24 17.96 10.55
N ALA A 86 23.30 17.52 9.29
CA ALA A 86 22.98 18.38 8.15
C ALA A 86 21.53 18.89 8.19
N LEU A 87 20.58 17.99 8.49
CA LEU A 87 19.16 18.33 8.64
C LEU A 87 18.94 19.35 9.76
N LEU A 88 19.51 19.12 10.95
CA LEU A 88 19.41 20.04 12.09
C LEU A 88 19.94 21.44 11.75
N CYS A 89 21.07 21.51 11.02
CA CYS A 89 21.62 22.79 10.58
C CYS A 89 20.67 23.53 9.63
N VAL A 90 20.15 22.85 8.60
CA VAL A 90 19.22 23.45 7.63
C VAL A 90 17.92 23.86 8.30
N TRP A 91 17.34 22.99 9.12
CA TRP A 91 16.14 23.26 9.90
C TRP A 91 16.30 24.48 10.79
N TYR A 92 17.37 24.54 11.60
CA TYR A 92 17.59 25.66 12.49
C TYR A 92 17.83 26.97 11.74
N MET A 93 18.65 26.96 10.68
CA MET A 93 18.87 28.16 9.86
C MET A 93 17.58 28.64 9.21
N PHE A 94 16.75 27.73 8.73
CA PHE A 94 15.48 28.05 8.09
C PHE A 94 14.50 28.68 9.07
N THR A 95 14.25 28.05 10.22
CA THR A 95 13.36 28.58 11.26
C THR A 95 13.84 29.93 11.78
N VAL A 96 15.14 30.12 12.02
CA VAL A 96 15.69 31.42 12.44
C VAL A 96 15.48 32.48 11.37
N THR A 97 15.62 32.12 10.10
CA THR A 97 15.36 33.05 8.99
C THR A 97 13.90 33.46 8.96
N LEU A 98 12.96 32.51 9.04
CA LEU A 98 11.52 32.82 9.09
C LEU A 98 11.16 33.66 10.32
N TYR A 99 11.69 33.32 11.50
CA TYR A 99 11.56 34.13 12.70
C TYR A 99 11.99 35.59 12.46
N VAL A 100 13.15 35.82 11.85
CA VAL A 100 13.63 37.21 11.62
C VAL A 100 12.75 37.97 10.63
N LEU A 101 12.16 37.28 9.66
CA LEU A 101 11.42 37.89 8.56
C LEU A 101 9.92 38.04 8.83
N GLU A 102 9.34 37.16 9.64
CA GLU A 102 7.88 37.02 9.77
C GLU A 102 7.35 37.27 11.19
N LYS A 103 8.20 37.34 12.23
CA LYS A 103 7.74 37.59 13.62
C LYS A 103 6.90 38.87 13.80
N ASP A 104 7.12 39.86 12.94
CA ASP A 104 6.47 41.17 12.97
C ASP A 104 5.44 41.29 11.82
N SER A 105 5.01 40.18 11.21
CA SER A 105 4.00 40.20 10.15
C SER A 105 2.64 40.63 10.70
N ASP A 106 1.91 41.45 9.93
CA ASP A 106 0.53 41.84 10.26
C ASP A 106 -0.50 40.71 10.02
N ASP A 107 -0.06 39.55 9.51
CA ASP A 107 -0.89 38.37 9.27
C ASP A 107 -1.18 37.64 10.59
N GLU A 108 -2.47 37.38 10.85
CA GLU A 108 -2.97 36.80 12.10
C GLU A 108 -2.51 35.35 12.33
N GLU A 109 -2.14 34.61 11.27
CA GLU A 109 -1.67 33.23 11.36
C GLU A 109 -0.15 33.16 11.44
N ILE A 110 0.57 33.94 10.63
CA ILE A 110 2.03 33.79 10.46
C ILE A 110 2.81 34.40 11.63
N GLY A 111 2.41 35.59 12.08
CA GLY A 111 3.12 36.33 13.13
C GLY A 111 3.25 35.51 14.42
N PRO A 112 2.15 34.94 14.96
CA PRO A 112 2.19 34.09 16.14
C PRO A 112 3.05 32.83 15.98
N ARG A 113 2.99 32.15 14.84
CA ARG A 113 3.77 30.91 14.58
C ARG A 113 5.28 31.14 14.59
N PHE A 114 5.71 32.35 14.25
CA PHE A 114 7.11 32.76 14.31
C PHE A 114 7.36 33.83 15.38
N ALA A 115 6.56 33.86 16.46
CA ALA A 115 6.76 34.79 17.57
C ALA A 115 8.11 34.59 18.28
N ASN A 116 8.62 33.36 18.30
CA ASN A 116 9.98 33.04 18.74
C ASN A 116 10.52 31.82 18.00
N VAL A 117 11.84 31.64 18.03
CA VAL A 117 12.52 30.55 17.31
C VAL A 117 12.03 29.18 17.74
N LEU A 118 11.77 28.95 19.03
CA LEU A 118 11.38 27.63 19.54
C LEU A 118 9.96 27.23 19.13
N VAL A 119 9.03 28.19 19.11
CA VAL A 119 7.66 28.01 18.61
C VAL A 119 7.67 27.81 17.09
N GLY A 120 8.55 28.50 16.36
CA GLY A 120 8.71 28.31 14.92
C GLY A 120 9.41 27.02 14.49
N LEU A 121 10.01 26.24 15.42
CA LEU A 121 10.76 25.02 15.07
C LEU A 121 9.85 23.94 14.48
N PRO A 122 8.74 23.53 15.11
CA PRO A 122 7.76 22.60 14.51
C PRO A 122 7.33 23.03 13.10
N HIS A 123 6.87 24.27 12.92
CA HIS A 123 6.40 24.80 11.62
C HIS A 123 7.52 24.80 10.57
N GLY A 124 8.73 25.22 10.95
CA GLY A 124 9.88 25.16 10.06
C GLY A 124 10.23 23.74 9.64
N LEU A 125 10.11 22.76 10.54
CA LEU A 125 10.38 21.35 10.20
C LEU A 125 9.31 20.77 9.27
N ILE A 126 8.03 21.06 9.55
CA ILE A 126 6.89 20.67 8.71
C ILE A 126 7.16 21.07 7.26
N HIS A 127 7.49 22.34 7.04
CA HIS A 127 7.88 22.86 5.73
C HIS A 127 9.02 22.11 5.05
N LEU A 128 10.04 21.66 5.79
CA LEU A 128 11.14 20.90 5.19
C LEU A 128 10.78 19.44 4.88
N THR A 129 9.71 18.92 5.49
CA THR A 129 9.31 17.51 5.41
C THR A 129 8.10 17.23 4.53
N GLY A 130 7.24 18.22 4.25
CA GLY A 130 5.92 17.96 3.72
C GLY A 130 5.24 19.12 3.01
N ASP A 131 4.06 18.83 2.47
CA ASP A 131 3.15 19.85 1.96
C ASP A 131 2.51 20.59 3.12
N TYR A 132 2.47 21.92 3.03
CA TYR A 132 2.03 22.82 4.08
C TYR A 132 1.14 23.91 3.51
N PRO A 133 -0.11 24.07 4.00
CA PRO A 133 -1.12 24.88 3.35
C PRO A 133 -0.89 26.40 3.43
N CYS A 134 0.08 26.89 4.20
CA CYS A 134 0.24 28.33 4.38
C CYS A 134 1.12 28.95 3.31
N THR A 135 0.53 29.93 2.61
CA THR A 135 1.15 30.61 1.47
C THR A 135 1.35 32.11 1.68
N ASN A 136 0.86 32.68 2.78
CA ASN A 136 0.74 34.14 2.97
C ASN A 136 2.04 34.82 3.45
N TYR A 137 3.19 34.27 3.06
CA TYR A 137 4.50 34.80 3.45
C TYR A 137 4.78 36.19 2.88
N SER A 138 5.56 36.99 3.60
CA SER A 138 6.03 38.27 3.08
C SER A 138 6.86 38.08 1.81
N SER A 139 6.80 39.04 0.88
CA SER A 139 7.59 38.99 -0.37
C SER A 139 9.10 38.85 -0.15
N LEU A 140 9.59 39.24 1.03
CA LEU A 140 11.01 39.18 1.37
C LEU A 140 11.45 37.79 1.87
N SER A 141 10.57 37.02 2.50
CA SER A 141 10.86 35.65 2.93
C SER A 141 10.70 34.62 1.82
N MET A 142 9.82 34.85 0.84
CA MET A 142 9.56 33.90 -0.26
C MET A 142 10.84 33.35 -0.95
N PRO A 143 11.86 34.17 -1.30
CA PRO A 143 13.08 33.63 -1.92
C PRO A 143 13.90 32.74 -0.98
N PHE A 144 13.95 33.08 0.31
CA PHE A 144 14.62 32.25 1.32
C PHE A 144 13.86 30.94 1.51
N HIS A 145 12.53 31.01 1.54
CA HIS A 145 11.65 29.84 1.61
C HIS A 145 11.96 28.86 0.49
N LEU A 146 11.99 29.32 -0.77
CA LEU A 146 12.35 28.48 -1.92
C LEU A 146 13.69 27.77 -1.75
N VAL A 147 14.73 28.51 -1.34
CA VAL A 147 16.08 27.95 -1.16
C VAL A 147 16.11 26.91 -0.03
N PHE A 148 15.52 27.22 1.11
CA PHE A 148 15.51 26.32 2.26
C PHE A 148 14.61 25.11 2.04
N LEU A 149 13.51 25.22 1.29
CA LEU A 149 12.70 24.06 0.91
C LEU A 149 13.49 23.10 0.03
N ILE A 150 14.26 23.59 -0.95
CA ILE A 150 15.13 22.73 -1.78
C ILE A 150 16.19 22.02 -0.90
N LEU A 151 16.88 22.78 -0.05
CA LEU A 151 17.90 22.22 0.85
C LEU A 151 17.29 21.24 1.88
N GLY A 152 16.11 21.57 2.39
CA GLY A 152 15.32 20.76 3.30
C GLY A 152 14.97 19.44 2.69
N MET A 153 14.31 19.44 1.53
CA MET A 153 13.95 18.22 0.78
C MET A 153 15.17 17.34 0.48
N CYS A 154 16.32 17.95 0.15
CA CYS A 154 17.57 17.20 0.01
C CYS A 154 18.02 16.55 1.33
N CYS A 155 17.98 17.27 2.45
CA CYS A 155 18.43 16.76 3.75
C CYS A 155 17.45 15.74 4.35
N THR A 156 16.15 16.01 4.34
CA THR A 156 15.09 15.11 4.80
C THR A 156 15.05 13.86 3.93
N GLY A 157 15.09 14.01 2.59
CA GLY A 157 15.19 12.89 1.65
C GLY A 157 16.44 12.04 1.81
N THR A 158 17.59 12.65 2.14
CA THR A 158 18.84 11.91 2.43
C THR A 158 18.71 11.14 3.74
N PHE A 159 18.15 11.76 4.79
CA PHE A 159 17.95 11.11 6.08
C PHE A 159 17.00 9.91 5.96
N THR A 160 15.82 10.09 5.36
CA THR A 160 14.83 9.03 5.13
C THR A 160 15.39 7.95 4.19
N GLY A 161 16.12 8.34 3.14
CA GLY A 161 16.74 7.42 2.19
C GLY A 161 17.82 6.53 2.80
N ILE A 162 18.70 7.07 3.66
CA ILE A 162 19.70 6.28 4.39
C ILE A 162 19.02 5.27 5.30
N PHE A 163 17.96 5.70 5.99
CA PHE A 163 17.23 4.86 6.92
C PHE A 163 16.48 3.72 6.20
N ALA A 164 15.68 4.05 5.18
CA ALA A 164 14.96 3.06 4.38
C ALA A 164 15.91 2.12 3.64
N GLY A 165 16.99 2.65 3.04
CA GLY A 165 18.02 1.86 2.37
C GLY A 165 18.73 0.90 3.31
N GLY A 166 19.05 1.34 4.54
CA GLY A 166 19.63 0.49 5.57
C GLY A 166 18.72 -0.65 5.99
N PHE A 167 17.40 -0.40 6.09
CA PHE A 167 16.43 -1.44 6.40
C PHE A 167 16.30 -2.46 5.27
N VAL A 168 16.29 -1.98 4.02
CA VAL A 168 16.30 -2.82 2.82
C VAL A 168 17.53 -3.74 2.80
N GLU A 169 18.72 -3.19 3.04
CA GLU A 169 19.99 -3.93 3.09
C GLU A 169 19.96 -5.00 4.19
N TYR A 170 19.49 -4.66 5.39
CA TYR A 170 19.34 -5.60 6.50
C TYR A 170 18.42 -6.77 6.16
N LEU A 171 17.22 -6.48 5.62
CA LEU A 171 16.28 -7.53 5.21
C LEU A 171 16.82 -8.37 4.05
N GLY A 172 17.63 -7.78 3.17
CA GLY A 172 18.32 -8.48 2.10
C GLY A 172 19.32 -9.49 2.66
N ALA A 173 20.16 -9.05 3.60
CA ALA A 173 21.15 -9.90 4.27
C ALA A 173 20.50 -11.03 5.07
N GLN A 174 19.43 -10.74 5.82
CA GLN A 174 18.68 -11.76 6.56
C GLN A 174 18.09 -12.83 5.64
N ARG A 175 17.46 -12.42 4.53
CA ARG A 175 16.90 -13.35 3.54
C ARG A 175 17.98 -14.19 2.86
N GLU A 176 19.17 -13.63 2.64
CA GLU A 176 20.29 -14.40 2.10
C GLU A 176 20.73 -15.50 3.09
N LEU A 177 20.82 -15.18 4.38
CA LEU A 177 21.13 -16.14 5.43
C LEU A 177 20.08 -17.27 5.52
N GLU A 178 18.79 -16.92 5.53
CA GLU A 178 17.69 -17.89 5.54
C GLU A 178 17.73 -18.81 4.30
N ARG A 179 18.02 -18.25 3.13
CA ARG A 179 18.17 -19.04 1.89
C ARG A 179 19.35 -20.01 1.96
N ARG A 180 20.47 -19.59 2.55
CA ARG A 180 21.64 -20.46 2.76
C ARG A 180 21.29 -21.61 3.70
N GLN A 181 20.64 -21.32 4.83
CA GLN A 181 20.19 -22.34 5.79
C GLN A 181 19.19 -23.31 5.16
N ALA A 182 18.20 -22.81 4.41
CA ALA A 182 17.23 -23.66 3.71
C ALA A 182 17.89 -24.50 2.60
N ALA A 183 18.93 -23.99 1.93
CA ALA A 183 19.70 -24.75 0.96
C ALA A 183 20.49 -25.88 1.64
N GLU A 184 21.12 -25.61 2.78
CA GLU A 184 21.82 -26.61 3.59
C GLU A 184 20.85 -27.71 4.07
N GLU A 185 19.69 -27.35 4.58
CA GLU A 185 18.65 -28.29 4.99
C GLU A 185 18.16 -29.16 3.81
N ARG A 186 17.92 -28.55 2.65
CA ARG A 186 17.54 -29.29 1.42
C ARG A 186 18.63 -30.25 0.97
N VAL A 187 19.90 -29.86 1.08
CA VAL A 187 21.03 -30.76 0.76
C VAL A 187 21.04 -31.94 1.73
N GLN A 188 20.82 -31.73 3.02
CA GLN A 188 20.73 -32.82 4.01
C GLN A 188 19.57 -33.78 3.73
N ILE A 189 18.39 -33.23 3.42
CA ILE A 189 17.22 -34.05 3.03
C ILE A 189 17.50 -34.80 1.73
N MET A 190 18.11 -34.15 0.74
CA MET A 190 18.45 -34.77 -0.54
C MET A 190 19.49 -35.88 -0.37
N VAL A 191 20.53 -35.69 0.44
CA VAL A 191 21.51 -36.73 0.76
C VAL A 191 20.81 -37.93 1.41
N THR A 192 19.91 -37.68 2.36
CA THR A 192 19.12 -38.72 3.02
C THR A 192 18.21 -39.44 2.02
N ALA A 193 17.45 -38.71 1.21
CA ALA A 193 16.55 -39.26 0.21
C ALA A 193 17.30 -40.05 -0.87
N VAL A 194 18.44 -39.54 -1.37
CA VAL A 194 19.29 -40.23 -2.34
C VAL A 194 19.86 -41.51 -1.75
N SER A 195 20.27 -41.52 -0.48
CA SER A 195 20.75 -42.75 0.17
C SER A 195 19.66 -43.83 0.26
N VAL A 196 18.42 -43.44 0.58
CA VAL A 196 17.25 -44.34 0.62
C VAL A 196 16.85 -44.78 -0.78
N LEU A 197 16.87 -43.86 -1.75
CA LEU A 197 16.50 -44.13 -3.13
C LEU A 197 17.53 -45.02 -3.81
N GLN A 198 18.83 -44.80 -3.62
CA GLN A 198 19.89 -45.69 -4.11
C GLN A 198 19.76 -47.09 -3.51
N ARG A 199 19.41 -47.21 -2.23
CA ARG A 199 19.14 -48.50 -1.58
C ARG A 199 17.93 -49.20 -2.20
N ARG A 200 16.83 -48.49 -2.46
CA ARG A 200 15.63 -49.03 -3.11
C ARG A 200 15.84 -49.31 -4.60
N PHE A 201 16.59 -48.48 -5.32
CA PHE A 201 16.86 -48.62 -6.74
C PHE A 201 17.79 -49.80 -7.01
N ARG A 202 18.80 -50.07 -6.17
CA ARG A 202 19.60 -51.31 -6.25
C ARG A 202 18.75 -52.58 -6.08
N VAL A 203 17.66 -52.52 -5.30
CA VAL A 203 16.70 -53.63 -5.12
C VAL A 203 15.72 -53.71 -6.30
N ARG A 204 15.24 -52.57 -6.80
CA ARG A 204 14.23 -52.48 -7.87
C ARG A 204 14.81 -52.66 -9.28
N GLN A 205 16.08 -52.31 -9.52
CA GLN A 205 16.78 -52.56 -10.78
C GLN A 205 17.01 -54.07 -11.02
N LYS A 206 17.04 -54.88 -9.95
CA LYS A 206 16.95 -56.35 -10.05
C LYS A 206 15.57 -56.86 -10.48
N GLN A 207 14.52 -56.05 -10.33
CA GLN A 207 13.13 -56.40 -10.68
C GLN A 207 12.67 -55.79 -12.03
N LEU A 208 13.16 -54.60 -12.40
CA LEU A 208 12.81 -53.87 -13.63
C LEU A 208 13.53 -54.36 -14.90
N ARG A 209 14.56 -55.23 -14.80
CA ARG A 209 15.05 -56.01 -15.95
C ARG A 209 14.02 -57.03 -16.47
N LYS A 210 12.84 -57.13 -15.86
CA LYS A 210 11.80 -58.11 -16.18
C LYS A 210 10.48 -57.54 -16.72
N PHE A 211 10.26 -56.22 -16.76
CA PHE A 211 8.97 -55.68 -17.20
C PHE A 211 9.06 -54.35 -17.95
N SER A 212 8.73 -54.46 -19.24
CA SER A 212 7.97 -53.55 -20.12
C SER A 212 8.60 -52.30 -20.73
N SER A 213 8.64 -52.35 -22.07
CA SER A 213 8.11 -51.31 -22.96
C SER A 213 6.57 -51.23 -22.88
N GLU A 214 6.02 -50.03 -22.99
CA GLU A 214 5.05 -49.58 -24.03
C GLU A 214 4.36 -48.28 -23.57
N GLU A 215 4.56 -47.19 -24.32
CA GLU A 215 3.82 -45.94 -24.19
C GLU A 215 2.70 -45.88 -25.25
N LEU A 216 1.48 -45.57 -24.81
CA LEU A 216 0.30 -45.34 -25.66
C LEU A 216 0.17 -43.85 -26.04
N PRO A 217 -0.26 -43.52 -27.28
CA PRO A 217 -0.44 -42.13 -27.71
C PRO A 217 -1.75 -41.53 -27.18
N ARG A 218 -1.65 -40.31 -26.62
CA ARG A 218 -2.76 -39.54 -26.03
C ARG A 218 -3.58 -38.86 -27.14
N TYR A 219 -4.74 -39.44 -27.47
CA TYR A 219 -5.68 -38.87 -28.44
C TYR A 219 -6.34 -37.59 -27.90
N ASN A 220 -6.17 -36.48 -28.62
CA ASN A 220 -6.44 -35.12 -28.13
C ASN A 220 -7.84 -34.65 -28.57
N GLN A 221 -8.91 -35.14 -27.94
CA GLN A 221 -10.26 -34.61 -28.18
C GLN A 221 -10.38 -33.16 -27.70
N VAL A 222 -11.01 -32.31 -28.53
CA VAL A 222 -11.29 -30.90 -28.22
C VAL A 222 -12.60 -30.84 -27.44
N THR A 223 -12.50 -30.87 -26.11
CA THR A 223 -13.63 -30.67 -25.20
C THR A 223 -14.21 -29.25 -25.36
N ILE A 224 -15.50 -29.05 -25.08
CA ILE A 224 -16.18 -27.73 -25.06
C ILE A 224 -15.36 -26.69 -24.25
N GLN A 225 -14.73 -27.13 -23.15
CA GLN A 225 -13.79 -26.32 -22.36
C GLN A 225 -12.63 -25.77 -23.19
N LYS A 226 -12.00 -26.59 -24.04
CA LYS A 226 -10.91 -26.17 -24.93
C LYS A 226 -11.40 -25.18 -25.99
N ALA A 227 -12.64 -25.33 -26.48
CA ALA A 227 -13.24 -24.37 -27.40
C ALA A 227 -13.51 -23.01 -26.74
N ALA A 228 -14.10 -22.99 -25.54
CA ALA A 228 -14.29 -21.77 -24.75
C ALA A 228 -12.95 -21.09 -24.41
N GLN A 229 -11.93 -21.87 -24.02
CA GLN A 229 -10.58 -21.34 -23.78
C GLN A 229 -9.94 -20.73 -25.03
N ARG A 230 -10.14 -21.32 -26.22
CA ARG A 230 -9.63 -20.77 -27.49
C ARG A 230 -10.29 -19.43 -27.85
N LEU A 231 -11.60 -19.32 -27.61
CA LEU A 231 -12.37 -18.08 -27.81
C LEU A 231 -11.84 -16.96 -26.89
N LEU A 232 -11.75 -17.23 -25.59
CA LEU A 232 -11.27 -16.26 -24.59
C LEU A 232 -9.80 -15.87 -24.78
N ARG A 233 -8.95 -16.80 -25.23
CA ARG A 233 -7.53 -16.52 -25.56
C ARG A 233 -7.34 -15.81 -26.90
N ARG A 234 -8.42 -15.38 -27.56
CA ARG A 234 -8.37 -14.67 -28.86
C ARG A 234 -7.68 -15.46 -29.98
N GLN A 235 -7.68 -16.79 -29.89
CA GLN A 235 -7.05 -17.65 -30.90
C GLN A 235 -7.92 -17.79 -32.16
N THR A 236 -9.22 -17.51 -32.06
CA THR A 236 -10.17 -17.49 -33.19
C THR A 236 -10.49 -16.06 -33.62
N SER A 237 -10.88 -15.86 -34.88
CA SER A 237 -11.37 -14.56 -35.38
C SER A 237 -12.58 -14.07 -34.60
N LEU A 238 -13.54 -14.97 -34.33
CA LEU A 238 -14.72 -14.68 -33.51
C LEU A 238 -14.34 -14.28 -32.08
N GLY A 239 -13.38 -14.99 -31.46
CA GLY A 239 -12.88 -14.64 -30.13
C GLY A 239 -12.22 -13.27 -30.09
N ARG A 240 -11.49 -12.87 -31.14
CA ARG A 240 -10.94 -11.51 -31.25
C ARG A 240 -12.04 -10.45 -31.29
N VAL A 241 -13.03 -10.62 -32.16
CA VAL A 241 -14.15 -9.66 -32.29
C VAL A 241 -14.96 -9.57 -31.00
N PHE A 242 -15.34 -10.70 -30.42
CA PHE A 242 -16.11 -10.75 -29.19
C PHE A 242 -15.36 -10.09 -28.02
N MET A 243 -14.08 -10.41 -27.82
CA MET A 243 -13.30 -9.80 -26.74
C MET A 243 -13.06 -8.31 -26.98
N SER A 244 -12.95 -7.85 -28.22
CA SER A 244 -12.90 -6.41 -28.52
C SER A 244 -14.24 -5.72 -28.24
N LEU A 245 -15.37 -6.37 -28.54
CA LEU A 245 -16.70 -5.88 -28.21
C LEU A 245 -16.90 -5.76 -26.70
N ALA A 246 -16.52 -6.79 -25.93
CA ALA A 246 -16.58 -6.76 -24.46
C ALA A 246 -15.73 -5.62 -23.87
N GLN A 247 -14.58 -5.32 -24.48
CA GLN A 247 -13.75 -4.19 -24.07
C GLN A 247 -14.35 -2.83 -24.42
N ALA A 248 -14.95 -2.69 -25.59
CA ALA A 248 -15.69 -1.48 -25.95
C ALA A 248 -16.88 -1.27 -25.00
N ALA A 249 -17.61 -2.35 -24.69
CA ALA A 249 -18.69 -2.32 -23.71
C ALA A 249 -18.21 -1.91 -22.30
N LEU A 250 -17.01 -2.32 -21.88
CA LEU A 250 -16.39 -1.87 -20.63
C LEU A 250 -16.13 -0.37 -20.62
N ILE A 251 -15.54 0.17 -21.68
CA ILE A 251 -15.27 1.61 -21.77
C ILE A 251 -16.59 2.39 -21.73
N ILE A 252 -17.57 1.98 -22.53
CA ILE A 252 -18.90 2.61 -22.56
C ILE A 252 -19.55 2.55 -21.17
N ASN A 253 -19.45 1.42 -20.47
CA ASN A 253 -20.04 1.27 -19.15
C ASN A 253 -19.34 2.13 -18.08
N ILE A 254 -18.01 2.26 -18.14
CA ILE A 254 -17.27 3.17 -17.24
C ILE A 254 -17.69 4.62 -17.51
N VAL A 255 -17.76 5.04 -18.77
CA VAL A 255 -18.25 6.38 -19.13
C VAL A 255 -19.70 6.59 -18.66
N ASN A 256 -20.56 5.58 -18.79
CA ASN A 256 -21.93 5.62 -18.28
C ASN A 256 -21.97 5.84 -16.76
N THR A 257 -21.12 5.12 -16.01
CA THR A 257 -21.00 5.26 -14.55
C THR A 257 -20.47 6.65 -14.18
N MET A 258 -19.51 7.20 -14.95
CA MET A 258 -19.01 8.56 -14.73
C MET A 258 -20.07 9.63 -15.02
N LEU A 259 -20.84 9.48 -16.10
CA LEU A 259 -21.93 10.41 -16.44
C LEU A 259 -23.03 10.41 -15.40
N GLU A 260 -23.30 9.26 -14.81
CA GLU A 260 -24.31 9.13 -13.76
C GLU A 260 -23.89 9.80 -12.46
N SER A 261 -22.60 9.81 -12.12
CA SER A 261 -22.12 10.52 -10.93
C SER A 261 -22.17 12.06 -11.04
N ILE A 262 -22.62 12.61 -12.17
CA ILE A 262 -22.69 14.05 -12.42
C ILE A 262 -24.11 14.55 -12.08
N PRO A 263 -24.29 15.45 -11.10
CA PRO A 263 -25.62 15.90 -10.68
C PRO A 263 -26.38 16.62 -11.80
N GLU A 264 -25.69 17.35 -12.68
CA GLU A 264 -26.29 18.04 -13.83
C GLU A 264 -26.90 17.06 -14.85
N VAL A 265 -26.43 15.81 -14.90
CA VAL A 265 -26.99 14.76 -15.76
C VAL A 265 -28.26 14.17 -15.13
N GLU A 266 -28.32 14.11 -13.80
CA GLU A 266 -29.52 13.71 -13.07
C GLU A 266 -30.66 14.74 -13.26
N GLU A 267 -30.32 16.02 -13.27
CA GLU A 267 -31.27 17.13 -13.51
C GLU A 267 -31.94 17.10 -14.90
N LEU A 268 -31.33 16.44 -15.90
CA LEU A 268 -31.95 16.22 -17.23
C LEU A 268 -33.18 15.30 -17.18
N GLY A 269 -33.44 14.67 -16.03
CA GLY A 269 -34.69 14.01 -15.71
C GLY A 269 -34.84 12.58 -16.24
N PRO A 270 -36.09 12.06 -16.27
CA PRO A 270 -36.39 10.66 -16.61
C PRO A 270 -35.83 10.12 -17.94
N PRO A 271 -35.74 10.89 -19.06
CA PRO A 271 -35.24 10.33 -20.32
C PRO A 271 -33.73 10.06 -20.29
N ALA A 272 -32.95 10.86 -19.56
CA ALA A 272 -31.53 10.65 -19.36
C ALA A 272 -31.29 9.38 -18.54
N ARG A 273 -31.96 9.25 -17.38
CA ARG A 273 -31.89 8.06 -16.52
C ARG A 273 -32.25 6.77 -17.27
N ARG A 274 -33.31 6.77 -18.08
CA ARG A 274 -33.68 5.60 -18.90
C ARG A 274 -32.60 5.21 -19.90
N SER A 275 -31.94 6.19 -20.52
CA SER A 275 -30.87 5.95 -21.48
C SER A 275 -29.64 5.35 -20.81
N LEU A 276 -29.24 5.87 -19.64
CA LEU A 276 -28.13 5.35 -18.84
C LEU A 276 -28.41 3.92 -18.35
N THR A 277 -29.63 3.64 -17.87
CA THR A 277 -30.05 2.29 -17.48
C THR A 277 -30.07 1.32 -18.66
N LEU A 278 -30.48 1.76 -19.85
CA LEU A 278 -30.44 0.93 -21.06
C LEU A 278 -29.00 0.53 -21.41
N VAL A 279 -28.07 1.49 -21.40
CA VAL A 279 -26.64 1.24 -21.65
C VAL A 279 -26.08 0.26 -20.63
N GLU A 280 -26.42 0.44 -19.34
CA GLU A 280 -26.05 -0.45 -18.25
C GLU A 280 -26.54 -1.89 -18.46
N VAL A 281 -27.81 -2.08 -18.86
CA VAL A 281 -28.38 -3.41 -19.14
C VAL A 281 -27.72 -4.07 -20.34
N VAL A 282 -27.50 -3.34 -21.44
CA VAL A 282 -26.90 -3.88 -22.66
C VAL A 282 -25.44 -4.29 -22.41
N THR A 283 -24.66 -3.44 -21.75
CA THR A 283 -23.26 -3.73 -21.43
C THR A 283 -23.14 -4.84 -20.38
N GLY A 284 -24.01 -4.84 -19.37
CA GLY A 284 -24.10 -5.92 -18.38
C GLY A 284 -24.45 -7.28 -19.00
N LEU A 285 -25.31 -7.32 -20.02
CA LEU A 285 -25.60 -8.56 -20.76
C LEU A 285 -24.34 -9.09 -21.47
N ILE A 286 -23.55 -8.21 -22.10
CA ILE A 286 -22.28 -8.60 -22.74
C ILE A 286 -21.32 -9.19 -21.70
N PHE A 287 -21.21 -8.57 -20.51
CA PHE A 287 -20.37 -9.11 -19.43
C PHE A 287 -20.90 -10.43 -18.87
N ALA A 288 -22.21 -10.60 -18.77
CA ALA A 288 -22.80 -11.86 -18.32
C ALA A 288 -22.47 -13.01 -19.30
N ILE A 289 -22.53 -12.74 -20.61
CA ILE A 289 -22.12 -13.69 -21.64
C ILE A 289 -20.62 -14.00 -21.55
N GLU A 290 -19.78 -12.98 -21.38
CA GLU A 290 -18.34 -13.14 -21.19
C GLU A 290 -18.03 -14.02 -19.96
N PHE A 291 -18.65 -13.72 -18.82
CA PHE A 291 -18.51 -14.46 -17.58
C PHE A 291 -18.96 -15.91 -17.73
N PHE A 292 -20.06 -16.15 -18.46
CA PHE A 292 -20.54 -17.50 -18.77
C PHE A 292 -19.51 -18.30 -19.58
N PHE A 293 -18.84 -17.70 -20.57
CA PHE A 293 -17.76 -18.37 -21.29
C PHE A 293 -16.55 -18.66 -20.38
N HIS A 294 -16.24 -17.78 -19.42
CA HIS A 294 -15.21 -18.04 -18.42
C HIS A 294 -15.57 -19.21 -17.50
N PHE A 295 -16.83 -19.33 -17.10
CA PHE A 295 -17.36 -20.45 -16.34
C PHE A 295 -17.26 -21.78 -17.12
N LEU A 296 -17.66 -21.80 -18.39
CA LEU A 296 -17.53 -22.99 -19.25
C LEU A 296 -16.07 -23.40 -19.46
N ALA A 297 -15.15 -22.45 -19.53
CA ALA A 297 -13.73 -22.71 -19.74
C ALA A 297 -13.05 -23.35 -18.52
N ASN A 298 -13.50 -23.04 -17.30
CA ASN A 298 -12.96 -23.61 -16.05
C ASN A 298 -13.94 -23.50 -14.87
N PRO A 299 -14.94 -24.40 -14.74
CA PRO A 299 -16.00 -24.26 -13.74
C PRO A 299 -15.52 -24.44 -12.30
N LEU A 300 -14.60 -25.40 -12.07
CA LEU A 300 -14.09 -25.72 -10.72
C LEU A 300 -13.03 -24.73 -10.21
N GLY A 301 -12.45 -23.92 -11.10
CA GLY A 301 -11.37 -22.99 -10.78
C GLY A 301 -11.66 -21.56 -11.23
N ILE A 302 -12.92 -21.16 -11.35
CA ILE A 302 -13.28 -19.79 -11.70
C ILE A 302 -12.91 -18.85 -10.56
N PHE A 303 -13.32 -19.17 -9.32
CA PHE A 303 -13.08 -18.34 -8.14
C PHE A 303 -11.65 -18.41 -7.59
N THR A 304 -10.77 -19.25 -8.16
CA THR A 304 -9.35 -19.26 -7.77
C THR A 304 -8.56 -18.11 -8.40
N LYS A 305 -9.14 -17.41 -9.39
CA LYS A 305 -8.50 -16.27 -10.06
C LYS A 305 -9.17 -14.96 -9.60
N PRO A 306 -8.43 -14.03 -8.96
CA PRO A 306 -8.99 -12.81 -8.40
C PRO A 306 -9.82 -11.98 -9.40
N MET A 307 -9.34 -11.82 -10.63
CA MET A 307 -10.06 -11.08 -11.67
C MET A 307 -11.43 -11.68 -12.02
N ARG A 308 -11.62 -12.98 -11.82
CA ARG A 308 -12.91 -13.63 -12.08
C ARG A 308 -13.92 -13.41 -10.95
N ILE A 309 -13.42 -13.21 -9.72
CA ILE A 309 -14.26 -12.74 -8.61
C ILE A 309 -14.72 -11.31 -8.90
N ILE A 310 -13.82 -10.45 -9.36
CA ILE A 310 -14.15 -9.08 -9.77
C ILE A 310 -15.17 -9.09 -10.90
N ASP A 311 -15.00 -9.92 -11.94
CA ASP A 311 -16.00 -10.04 -13.01
C ASP A 311 -17.39 -10.39 -12.48
N PHE A 312 -17.48 -11.28 -11.49
CA PHE A 312 -18.75 -11.64 -10.86
C PHE A 312 -19.35 -10.49 -10.05
N VAL A 313 -18.54 -9.83 -9.21
CA VAL A 313 -18.96 -8.67 -8.42
C VAL A 313 -19.45 -7.54 -9.33
N CYS A 314 -18.78 -7.32 -10.47
CA CYS A 314 -19.14 -6.29 -11.45
C CYS A 314 -20.49 -6.54 -12.17
N LEU A 315 -21.06 -7.75 -12.09
CA LEU A 315 -22.41 -8.06 -12.57
C LEU A 315 -23.50 -7.69 -11.55
N LEU A 316 -23.16 -7.60 -10.26
CA LEU A 316 -24.12 -7.28 -9.20
C LEU A 316 -24.82 -5.93 -9.41
N PRO A 317 -24.13 -4.82 -9.76
CA PRO A 317 -24.80 -3.55 -9.92
C PRO A 317 -25.86 -3.61 -11.01
N THR A 318 -25.61 -4.26 -12.16
CA THR A 318 -26.61 -4.41 -13.22
C THR A 318 -27.85 -5.17 -12.73
N ILE A 319 -27.66 -6.25 -11.98
CA ILE A 319 -28.77 -7.06 -11.43
C ILE A 319 -29.55 -6.27 -10.38
N LEU A 320 -28.86 -5.60 -9.46
CA LEU A 320 -29.46 -4.81 -8.40
C LEU A 320 -30.19 -3.60 -8.98
N ARG A 321 -29.63 -2.94 -9.99
CA ARG A 321 -30.24 -1.81 -10.70
C ARG A 321 -31.53 -2.18 -11.38
N VAL A 322 -31.56 -3.29 -12.12
CA VAL A 322 -32.79 -3.78 -12.75
C VAL A 322 -33.86 -4.08 -11.71
N LYS A 323 -33.47 -4.67 -10.57
CA LYS A 323 -34.41 -4.91 -9.46
C LYS A 323 -34.89 -3.61 -8.81
N PHE A 324 -34.01 -2.64 -8.61
CA PHE A 324 -34.32 -1.34 -8.01
C PHE A 324 -35.29 -0.55 -8.89
N GLU A 325 -35.05 -0.50 -10.21
CA GLU A 325 -35.94 0.14 -11.20
C GLU A 325 -37.30 -0.57 -11.37
N LEU A 326 -37.42 -1.84 -10.96
CA LEU A 326 -38.70 -2.56 -10.91
C LEU A 326 -39.51 -2.28 -9.64
N GLN A 327 -38.92 -1.67 -8.62
CA GLN A 327 -39.63 -1.26 -7.40
C GLN A 327 -40.39 0.05 -7.61
N SER A 328 -41.42 0.28 -6.79
CA SER A 328 -42.19 1.54 -6.81
C SER A 328 -41.32 2.73 -6.42
N THR A 329 -41.59 3.90 -7.01
CA THR A 329 -40.87 5.16 -6.76
C THR A 329 -40.79 5.51 -5.26
N GLU A 330 -41.85 5.21 -4.51
CA GLU A 330 -41.92 5.40 -3.04
C GLU A 330 -40.86 4.60 -2.25
N VAL A 331 -40.42 3.45 -2.78
CA VAL A 331 -39.40 2.58 -2.16
C VAL A 331 -37.99 2.99 -2.59
N GLN A 332 -37.85 3.58 -3.78
CA GLN A 332 -36.59 4.10 -4.29
C GLN A 332 -36.15 5.32 -3.47
N ASP A 333 -37.05 6.29 -3.29
CA ASP A 333 -36.79 7.51 -2.51
C ASP A 333 -36.54 7.22 -1.01
N GLY A 334 -36.99 6.06 -0.52
CA GLY A 334 -36.83 5.64 0.88
C GLY A 334 -35.49 4.93 1.21
N SER A 335 -34.59 4.71 0.23
CA SER A 335 -33.38 3.90 0.45
C SER A 335 -32.09 4.47 -0.20
N PRO A 336 -31.67 5.71 0.13
CA PRO A 336 -30.47 6.34 -0.44
C PRO A 336 -29.18 5.53 -0.21
N GLY A 337 -29.10 4.79 0.90
CA GLY A 337 -27.96 3.92 1.18
C GLY A 337 -27.80 2.74 0.21
N LEU A 338 -28.90 2.24 -0.37
CA LEU A 338 -28.85 1.15 -1.35
C LEU A 338 -28.34 1.66 -2.71
N GLU A 339 -28.74 2.86 -3.11
CA GLU A 339 -28.26 3.53 -4.32
C GLU A 339 -26.75 3.80 -4.24
N ALA A 340 -26.30 4.43 -3.16
CA ALA A 340 -24.88 4.65 -2.89
C ALA A 340 -24.06 3.34 -2.87
N PHE A 341 -24.64 2.25 -2.34
CA PHE A 341 -24.01 0.94 -2.38
C PHE A 341 -23.90 0.38 -3.81
N ILE A 342 -24.96 0.49 -4.62
CA ILE A 342 -24.96 0.04 -6.03
C ILE A 342 -23.90 0.80 -6.82
N GLU A 343 -23.80 2.12 -6.65
CA GLU A 343 -22.80 2.98 -7.28
C GLU A 343 -21.38 2.61 -6.84
N SER A 344 -21.16 2.40 -5.54
CA SER A 344 -19.87 1.97 -4.99
C SER A 344 -19.40 0.64 -5.59
N VAL A 345 -20.31 -0.33 -5.74
CA VAL A 345 -20.00 -1.62 -6.38
C VAL A 345 -19.82 -1.46 -7.90
N ALA A 346 -20.52 -0.52 -8.55
CA ALA A 346 -20.32 -0.20 -9.97
C ALA A 346 -18.91 0.35 -10.25
N ALA A 347 -18.36 1.17 -9.35
CA ALA A 347 -16.99 1.69 -9.47
C ALA A 347 -15.92 0.58 -9.53
N CYS A 348 -16.17 -0.59 -8.93
CA CYS A 348 -15.25 -1.74 -9.02
C CYS A 348 -14.99 -2.22 -10.45
N ARG A 349 -15.82 -1.84 -11.43
CA ARG A 349 -15.62 -2.14 -12.86
C ARG A 349 -14.36 -1.51 -13.43
N ILE A 350 -13.90 -0.38 -12.88
CA ILE A 350 -12.64 0.26 -13.27
C ILE A 350 -11.47 -0.71 -13.11
N ILE A 351 -11.51 -1.61 -12.11
CA ILE A 351 -10.47 -2.62 -11.89
C ILE A 351 -10.34 -3.58 -13.10
N ARG A 352 -11.42 -3.81 -13.86
CA ARG A 352 -11.37 -4.67 -15.07
C ARG A 352 -10.48 -4.08 -16.17
N VAL A 353 -10.19 -2.77 -16.14
CA VAL A 353 -9.20 -2.14 -17.03
C VAL A 353 -7.82 -2.79 -16.87
N LEU A 354 -7.48 -3.31 -15.69
CA LEU A 354 -6.20 -4.01 -15.46
C LEU A 354 -6.05 -5.30 -16.28
N ASP A 355 -7.15 -5.92 -16.72
CA ASP A 355 -7.13 -7.11 -17.61
C ASP A 355 -6.95 -6.72 -19.09
N TRP A 356 -6.74 -5.44 -19.40
CA TRP A 356 -6.56 -4.95 -20.76
C TRP A 356 -5.25 -5.47 -21.40
N PRO A 357 -5.28 -6.17 -22.55
CA PRO A 357 -4.11 -6.79 -23.19
C PRO A 357 -2.99 -5.81 -23.54
N GLY A 358 -3.34 -4.55 -23.83
CA GLY A 358 -2.39 -3.49 -24.14
C GLY A 358 -1.49 -3.09 -22.97
N ILE A 359 -1.98 -3.21 -21.72
CA ILE A 359 -1.22 -2.91 -20.49
C ILE A 359 -0.94 -4.16 -19.64
N ALA A 360 -1.35 -5.34 -20.12
CA ALA A 360 -1.26 -6.57 -19.35
C ALA A 360 0.19 -6.95 -19.03
N ARG A 361 1.18 -6.46 -19.79
CA ARG A 361 2.60 -6.68 -19.51
C ARG A 361 3.01 -5.88 -18.27
N GLU A 362 2.64 -4.61 -18.24
CA GLU A 362 2.93 -3.63 -17.21
C GLU A 362 2.23 -4.03 -15.92
N VAL A 363 0.95 -4.41 -15.98
CA VAL A 363 0.20 -4.96 -14.84
C VAL A 363 0.85 -6.22 -14.28
N ARG A 364 1.33 -7.14 -15.15
CA ARG A 364 2.07 -8.33 -14.69
C ARG A 364 3.40 -7.98 -14.04
N ALA A 365 4.10 -6.97 -14.55
CA ALA A 365 5.34 -6.50 -13.95
C ALA A 365 5.08 -5.92 -12.55
N VAL A 366 4.09 -5.03 -12.41
CA VAL A 366 3.67 -4.47 -11.11
C VAL A 366 3.24 -5.57 -10.15
N LYS A 367 2.43 -6.53 -10.60
CA LYS A 367 2.02 -7.68 -9.78
C LYS A 367 3.21 -8.52 -9.32
N SER A 368 4.18 -8.76 -10.20
CA SER A 368 5.42 -9.48 -9.86
C SER A 368 6.24 -8.72 -8.83
N THR A 369 6.35 -7.40 -8.97
CA THR A 369 7.02 -6.51 -8.01
C THR A 369 6.35 -6.58 -6.65
N ILE A 370 5.02 -6.39 -6.57
CA ILE A 370 4.26 -6.46 -5.31
C ILE A 370 4.46 -7.83 -4.65
N HIS A 371 4.34 -8.93 -5.40
CA HIS A 371 4.50 -10.27 -4.85
C HIS A 371 5.95 -10.55 -4.38
N ALA A 372 6.94 -9.95 -5.03
CA ALA A 372 8.34 -10.05 -4.60
C ALA A 372 8.61 -9.23 -3.34
N ALA A 373 7.96 -8.07 -3.19
CA ALA A 373 8.07 -7.18 -2.04
C ALA A 373 7.33 -7.71 -0.81
N LEU A 374 6.14 -8.30 -1.00
CA LEU A 374 5.17 -8.64 0.07
C LEU A 374 5.77 -9.38 1.28
N PRO A 375 6.63 -10.40 1.14
CA PRO A 375 7.23 -11.07 2.29
C PRO A 375 8.12 -10.14 3.14
N SER A 376 8.72 -9.14 2.50
CA SER A 376 9.62 -8.16 3.12
C SER A 376 8.87 -7.01 3.79
N LEU A 377 7.59 -6.81 3.43
CA LEU A 377 6.75 -5.75 3.98
C LEU A 377 6.14 -6.12 5.33
N ALA A 378 6.11 -7.40 5.71
CA ALA A 378 5.49 -7.85 6.96
C ALA A 378 6.11 -7.19 8.20
N MET A 379 7.45 -7.15 8.28
CA MET A 379 8.16 -6.54 9.42
C MET A 379 7.94 -5.02 9.51
N PRO A 380 8.18 -4.23 8.45
CA PRO A 380 7.82 -2.81 8.45
C PRO A 380 6.35 -2.55 8.76
N ALA A 381 5.43 -3.36 8.24
CA ALA A 381 4.00 -3.18 8.49
C ALA A 381 3.64 -3.31 9.98
N VAL A 382 4.27 -4.24 10.70
CA VAL A 382 4.09 -4.37 12.16
C VAL A 382 4.62 -3.13 12.88
N ILE A 383 5.83 -2.66 12.54
CA ILE A 383 6.44 -1.46 13.15
C ILE A 383 5.59 -0.20 12.86
N SER A 384 5.13 -0.04 11.62
CA SER A 384 4.30 1.09 11.19
C SER A 384 2.94 1.07 11.86
N LEU A 385 2.28 -0.09 11.98
CA LEU A 385 0.99 -0.25 12.67
C LEU A 385 1.13 0.08 14.16
N GLU A 386 2.20 -0.40 14.79
CA GLU A 386 2.51 -0.11 16.20
C GLU A 386 2.70 1.38 16.43
N LEU A 387 3.60 1.99 15.64
CA LEU A 387 3.85 3.43 15.72
C LEU A 387 2.52 4.16 15.59
N TRP A 388 1.80 3.93 14.49
CA TRP A 388 0.54 4.60 14.16
C TRP A 388 -0.50 4.55 15.29
N VAL A 389 -0.73 3.38 15.89
CA VAL A 389 -1.73 3.24 16.95
C VAL A 389 -1.27 3.84 18.28
N LEU A 390 -0.01 3.61 18.67
CA LEU A 390 0.53 4.16 19.91
C LEU A 390 0.56 5.69 19.87
N THR A 391 1.01 6.24 18.76
CA THR A 391 1.18 7.67 18.62
C THR A 391 -0.13 8.40 18.40
N ALA A 392 -1.13 7.78 17.74
CA ALA A 392 -2.49 8.32 17.73
C ALA A 392 -3.07 8.41 19.15
N GLY A 393 -2.87 7.38 19.98
CA GLY A 393 -3.30 7.44 21.39
C GLY A 393 -2.57 8.50 22.23
N ILE A 394 -1.29 8.73 21.96
CA ILE A 394 -0.53 9.82 22.59
C ILE A 394 -1.04 11.18 22.10
N PHE A 395 -1.34 11.36 20.81
CA PHE A 395 -1.90 12.60 20.29
C PHE A 395 -3.25 12.94 20.92
N VAL A 396 -4.17 11.97 21.01
CA VAL A 396 -5.45 12.16 21.72
C VAL A 396 -5.19 12.60 23.16
N TRP A 397 -4.27 11.93 23.85
CA TRP A 397 -3.96 12.30 25.23
C TRP A 397 -3.35 13.70 25.34
N LEU A 398 -2.39 14.06 24.49
CA LEU A 398 -1.71 15.35 24.55
C LEU A 398 -2.63 16.51 24.16
N GLU A 399 -3.34 16.39 23.04
CA GLU A 399 -4.18 17.49 22.53
C GLU A 399 -5.37 17.75 23.44
N ASN A 400 -6.00 16.72 24.03
CA ASN A 400 -7.12 16.97 24.94
C ASN A 400 -6.67 17.43 26.34
N MET A 401 -5.48 17.05 26.80
CA MET A 401 -4.98 17.43 28.14
C MET A 401 -4.45 18.87 28.19
N PHE A 402 -3.83 19.32 27.10
CA PHE A 402 -3.14 20.61 27.04
C PHE A 402 -3.88 21.64 26.18
N SER A 403 -5.07 21.31 25.66
CA SER A 403 -5.92 22.28 24.97
C SER A 403 -6.42 23.34 25.97
N GLU A 404 -6.13 24.60 25.70
CA GLU A 404 -6.72 25.76 26.37
C GLU A 404 -7.50 26.59 25.34
N ASP A 405 -8.63 27.21 25.72
CA ASP A 405 -9.56 27.88 24.80
C ASP A 405 -8.93 29.01 23.94
N ASP A 406 -7.81 29.58 24.37
CA ASP A 406 -7.10 30.68 23.71
C ASP A 406 -5.75 30.26 23.07
N GLU A 407 -5.38 28.97 23.11
CA GLU A 407 -4.11 28.45 22.58
C GLU A 407 -4.32 27.56 21.33
N PRO A 408 -3.32 27.46 20.41
CA PRO A 408 -3.43 26.61 19.23
C PRO A 408 -3.62 25.15 19.65
N SER A 409 -4.70 24.51 19.20
CA SER A 409 -4.97 23.09 19.46
C SER A 409 -5.76 22.43 18.34
N ASP A 410 -5.40 21.17 18.03
CA ASP A 410 -6.08 20.34 17.03
C ASP A 410 -7.10 19.39 17.70
N GLN A 411 -7.66 19.79 18.84
CA GLN A 411 -8.57 18.98 19.64
C GLN A 411 -9.78 18.47 18.84
N GLU A 412 -10.33 19.29 17.94
CA GLU A 412 -11.49 18.92 17.11
C GLU A 412 -11.21 17.66 16.26
N HIS A 413 -9.98 17.54 15.77
CA HIS A 413 -9.53 16.45 14.91
C HIS A 413 -8.89 15.29 15.70
N MET A 414 -8.46 15.56 16.94
CA MET A 414 -7.83 14.60 17.86
C MET A 414 -8.72 14.22 19.05
N GLY A 415 -10.04 14.41 18.94
CA GLY A 415 -10.99 14.15 20.03
C GLY A 415 -11.21 12.65 20.33
N SER A 416 -10.99 11.77 19.36
CA SER A 416 -11.16 10.33 19.53
C SER A 416 -10.05 9.52 18.87
N ILE A 417 -9.84 8.28 19.32
CA ILE A 417 -8.80 7.40 18.77
C ILE A 417 -9.01 7.12 17.26
N PRO A 418 -10.22 6.80 16.77
CA PRO A 418 -10.45 6.65 15.33
C PRO A 418 -10.15 7.91 14.51
N ASP A 419 -10.52 9.09 15.02
CA ASP A 419 -10.25 10.35 14.32
C ASP A 419 -8.75 10.64 14.30
N ALA A 420 -8.07 10.48 15.44
CA ALA A 420 -6.62 10.61 15.52
C ALA A 420 -5.88 9.59 14.64
N LEU A 421 -6.39 8.35 14.50
CA LEU A 421 -5.84 7.37 13.56
C LEU A 421 -5.94 7.87 12.11
N TYR A 422 -7.07 8.46 11.73
CA TYR A 422 -7.24 9.06 10.40
C TYR A 422 -6.24 10.20 10.17
N TRP A 423 -6.17 11.18 11.06
CA TRP A 423 -5.26 12.32 10.91
C TRP A 423 -3.79 11.94 10.99
N CYS A 424 -3.42 11.06 11.92
CA CYS A 424 -2.06 10.53 11.98
C CYS A 424 -1.65 9.81 10.69
N SER A 425 -2.59 9.18 9.97
CA SER A 425 -2.27 8.54 8.69
C SER A 425 -1.88 9.55 7.62
N ILE A 426 -2.46 10.75 7.64
CA ILE A 426 -2.12 11.88 6.75
C ILE A 426 -0.73 12.40 7.11
N TYR A 427 -0.48 12.68 8.39
CA TYR A 427 0.83 13.19 8.84
C TYR A 427 1.99 12.22 8.59
N LEU A 428 1.75 10.90 8.74
CA LEU A 428 2.78 9.88 8.48
C LEU A 428 3.11 9.74 6.98
N LEU A 429 2.25 10.23 6.08
CA LEU A 429 2.56 10.37 4.65
C LEU A 429 3.43 11.61 4.36
N GLY A 430 3.61 12.50 5.35
CA GLY A 430 4.30 13.78 5.18
C GLY A 430 3.38 14.90 4.70
N GLU A 431 2.07 14.74 4.80
CA GLU A 431 1.07 15.77 4.46
C GLU A 431 0.60 16.44 5.74
N TRP A 432 0.59 17.77 5.81
CA TRP A 432 0.26 18.52 7.02
C TRP A 432 -0.93 19.46 6.78
N ALA A 433 -2.12 18.87 6.74
CA ALA A 433 -3.36 19.62 6.52
C ALA A 433 -3.72 20.56 7.69
N ASN A 434 -3.41 20.15 8.92
CA ASN A 434 -3.49 20.97 10.13
C ASN A 434 -2.16 20.83 10.90
N ASP A 435 -1.71 21.91 11.52
CA ASP A 435 -0.45 21.93 12.29
C ASP A 435 -0.52 22.72 13.60
N GLU A 436 -1.72 23.15 13.98
CA GLU A 436 -1.99 23.93 15.20
C GLU A 436 -2.07 23.01 16.41
N PHE A 437 -0.97 22.32 16.70
CA PHE A 437 -0.87 21.45 17.87
C PHE A 437 -0.61 22.26 19.14
N THR A 438 -1.06 21.72 20.28
CA THR A 438 -0.80 22.29 21.60
C THR A 438 0.67 22.63 21.83
N ASP A 439 0.90 23.84 22.35
CA ASP A 439 2.24 24.35 22.55
C ASP A 439 3.01 23.50 23.58
N GLY A 440 4.20 23.05 23.19
CA GLY A 440 5.07 22.25 24.03
C GLY A 440 4.92 20.75 23.83
N ALA A 441 3.82 20.12 24.25
CA ALA A 441 3.73 18.64 24.20
C ALA A 441 3.29 18.13 22.83
N GLY A 442 2.18 18.64 22.28
CA GLY A 442 1.70 18.33 20.94
C GLY A 442 2.72 18.73 19.87
N SER A 443 3.29 19.93 19.96
CA SER A 443 4.28 20.40 19.01
C SER A 443 5.59 19.60 19.01
N ARG A 444 6.02 19.03 20.16
CA ARG A 444 7.14 18.06 20.21
C ARG A 444 6.78 16.72 19.57
N MET A 445 5.53 16.29 19.71
CA MET A 445 5.03 15.09 19.08
C MET A 445 5.01 15.24 17.55
N CYS A 446 4.64 16.41 17.05
CA CYS A 446 4.78 16.79 15.64
C CYS A 446 6.24 16.67 15.16
N ILE A 447 7.21 17.23 15.89
CA ILE A 447 8.64 17.09 15.55
C ILE A 447 9.06 15.61 15.48
N PHE A 448 8.59 14.80 16.43
CA PHE A 448 8.86 13.36 16.41
C PHE A 448 8.28 12.67 15.16
N TYR A 449 7.08 13.06 14.71
CA TYR A 449 6.49 12.55 13.47
C TYR A 449 7.31 12.93 12.23
N CYS A 450 7.68 14.21 12.10
CA CYS A 450 8.51 14.70 11.00
C CYS A 450 9.83 13.93 10.88
N LEU A 451 10.50 13.66 12.00
CA LEU A 451 11.82 13.02 11.99
C LEU A 451 11.73 11.49 11.94
N CYS A 452 10.91 10.88 12.79
CA CYS A 452 10.88 9.44 12.99
C CYS A 452 9.72 8.77 12.24
N GLY A 453 8.53 9.36 12.29
CA GLY A 453 7.32 8.81 11.68
C GLY A 453 7.43 8.70 10.16
N VAL A 454 7.70 9.82 9.49
CA VAL A 454 7.88 9.87 8.04
C VAL A 454 9.02 8.96 7.57
N ALA A 455 10.12 8.91 8.32
CA ALA A 455 11.24 8.00 8.02
C ALA A 455 10.84 6.52 8.10
N LEU A 456 10.08 6.11 9.11
CA LEU A 456 9.58 4.74 9.24
C LEU A 456 8.61 4.37 8.11
N PHE A 457 7.71 5.28 7.75
CA PHE A 457 6.75 5.08 6.66
C PHE A 457 7.39 5.13 5.26
N SER A 458 8.63 5.59 5.14
CA SER A 458 9.42 5.50 3.90
C SER A 458 10.00 4.09 3.64
N ILE A 459 10.08 3.21 4.65
CA ILE A 459 10.66 1.85 4.51
C ILE A 459 9.90 1.00 3.46
N PRO A 460 8.55 0.87 3.52
CA PRO A 460 7.80 0.14 2.49
C PRO A 460 8.05 0.65 1.08
N VAL A 461 8.20 1.96 0.91
CA VAL A 461 8.49 2.59 -0.39
C VAL A 461 9.87 2.14 -0.90
N GLY A 462 10.89 2.16 -0.04
CA GLY A 462 12.24 1.66 -0.38
C GLY A 462 12.24 0.20 -0.83
N ILE A 463 11.53 -0.68 -0.11
CA ILE A 463 11.37 -2.09 -0.46
C ILE A 463 10.68 -2.26 -1.83
N MET A 464 9.63 -1.49 -2.08
CA MET A 464 8.89 -1.53 -3.34
C MET A 464 9.75 -1.08 -4.53
N VAL A 465 10.57 -0.04 -4.33
CA VAL A 465 11.51 0.45 -5.36
C VAL A 465 12.57 -0.61 -5.69
N GLU A 466 13.20 -1.22 -4.69
CA GLU A 466 14.19 -2.28 -4.90
C GLU A 466 13.60 -3.51 -5.61
N ALA A 467 12.41 -3.95 -5.19
CA ALA A 467 11.69 -5.05 -5.83
C ALA A 467 11.31 -4.71 -7.28
N GLY A 468 10.95 -3.45 -7.54
CA GLY A 468 10.64 -2.92 -8.86
C GLY A 468 11.85 -2.95 -9.77
N GLN A 469 12.98 -2.41 -9.32
CA GLN A 469 14.26 -2.43 -10.04
C GLN A 469 14.68 -3.87 -10.36
N SER A 470 14.60 -4.77 -9.38
CA SER A 470 14.91 -6.19 -9.57
C SER A 470 14.02 -6.86 -10.61
N THR A 471 12.75 -6.48 -10.69
CA THR A 471 11.80 -7.02 -11.68
C THR A 471 12.07 -6.46 -13.07
N LEU A 472 12.39 -5.17 -13.18
CA LEU A 472 12.75 -4.53 -14.45
C LEU A 472 14.03 -5.12 -15.05
N LEU A 473 15.05 -5.37 -14.22
CA LEU A 473 16.29 -6.04 -14.65
C LEU A 473 16.01 -7.44 -15.21
N LYS A 474 15.19 -8.25 -14.52
CA LYS A 474 14.77 -9.57 -15.01
C LYS A 474 14.03 -9.52 -16.33
N ILE A 475 13.23 -8.48 -16.57
CA ILE A 475 12.51 -8.28 -17.84
C ILE A 475 13.48 -7.86 -18.96
N ALA A 476 14.49 -7.05 -18.64
CA ALA A 476 15.52 -6.64 -19.59
C ALA A 476 16.42 -7.81 -20.02
N ASP A 477 16.76 -8.68 -19.07
CA ASP A 477 17.63 -9.85 -19.27
C ASP A 477 16.91 -11.05 -19.93
N ASP A 478 15.59 -11.02 -20.11
CA ASP A 478 14.88 -12.11 -20.81
C ASP A 478 15.38 -12.18 -22.27
N PRO A 479 16.04 -13.29 -22.69
CA PRO A 479 16.61 -13.42 -24.02
C PRO A 479 15.57 -13.30 -25.14
N ARG A 480 14.28 -13.50 -24.85
CA ARG A 480 13.18 -13.23 -25.79
C ARG A 480 13.01 -11.75 -26.10
N HIS A 481 13.39 -10.87 -25.18
CA HIS A 481 13.40 -9.42 -25.38
C HIS A 481 14.56 -9.01 -26.29
N VAL A 482 15.77 -9.54 -26.04
CA VAL A 482 16.93 -9.34 -26.93
C VAL A 482 16.61 -9.81 -28.35
N LEU A 483 16.00 -10.99 -28.49
CA LEU A 483 15.58 -11.52 -29.79
C LEU A 483 14.50 -10.68 -30.46
N ARG A 484 13.48 -10.19 -29.73
CA ARG A 484 12.41 -9.35 -30.29
C ARG A 484 12.90 -7.97 -30.68
N SER A 485 13.81 -7.39 -29.91
CA SER A 485 14.47 -6.12 -30.25
C SER A 485 15.34 -6.30 -31.48
N ALA A 486 16.15 -7.36 -31.53
CA ALA A 486 16.94 -7.73 -32.70
C ALA A 486 16.07 -7.97 -33.93
N LEU A 487 14.90 -8.61 -33.80
CA LEU A 487 13.93 -8.83 -34.88
C LEU A 487 13.12 -7.58 -35.27
N LYS A 488 13.07 -6.54 -34.44
CA LYS A 488 12.51 -5.23 -34.83
C LYS A 488 13.53 -4.39 -35.60
N PHE A 489 14.83 -4.54 -35.28
CA PHE A 489 15.93 -3.89 -36.02
C PHE A 489 16.29 -4.62 -37.31
N ALA A 490 16.19 -5.95 -37.33
CA ALA A 490 16.20 -6.73 -38.55
C ALA A 490 14.81 -6.62 -39.19
N GLY A 491 14.63 -5.66 -40.10
CA GLY A 491 13.40 -5.52 -40.90
C GLY A 491 12.93 -6.86 -41.51
N PRO A 492 11.69 -6.93 -42.03
CA PRO A 492 11.09 -8.18 -42.48
C PRO A 492 12.05 -8.95 -43.40
N PRO A 493 12.20 -10.27 -43.23
CA PRO A 493 13.12 -11.05 -44.05
C PRO A 493 12.74 -10.84 -45.51
N ARG A 494 13.61 -10.20 -46.28
CA ARG A 494 13.50 -10.22 -47.74
C ARG A 494 13.56 -11.67 -48.14
N CYS A 495 12.46 -12.19 -48.69
CA CYS A 495 12.41 -13.48 -49.36
C CYS A 495 13.46 -13.49 -50.49
N GLN A 496 14.70 -13.87 -50.18
CA GLN A 496 15.64 -14.31 -51.19
C GLN A 496 15.36 -15.78 -51.43
N HIS A 497 14.75 -16.05 -52.59
CA HIS A 497 14.68 -17.37 -53.19
C HIS A 497 16.09 -17.97 -53.25
N PHE A 498 16.42 -18.84 -52.30
CA PHE A 498 17.61 -19.68 -52.39
C PHE A 498 17.26 -20.88 -53.28
N LEU A 499 17.75 -20.83 -54.51
CA LEU A 499 17.77 -21.93 -55.46
C LEU A 499 18.54 -23.12 -54.85
N LEU A 500 17.83 -24.23 -54.69
CA LEU A 500 18.38 -25.56 -54.44
C LEU A 500 19.20 -26.02 -55.65
N CYS A 501 20.52 -25.88 -55.63
CA CYS A 501 21.41 -26.67 -56.47
C CYS A 501 21.79 -27.96 -55.73
N LYS A 502 21.30 -29.10 -56.23
CA LYS A 502 21.79 -30.45 -55.91
C LYS A 502 23.22 -30.62 -56.44
N PRO A 503 24.14 -31.27 -55.71
CA PRO A 503 25.37 -31.76 -56.30
C PRO A 503 25.11 -33.09 -57.02
N CYS A 504 25.39 -33.15 -58.33
CA CYS A 504 25.56 -34.39 -59.07
C CYS A 504 26.96 -34.96 -58.80
N ASN A 505 27.01 -36.14 -58.21
CA ASN A 505 28.14 -37.07 -58.30
C ASN A 505 28.19 -37.63 -59.72
N VAL A 506 29.31 -37.49 -60.43
CA VAL A 506 29.86 -38.51 -61.33
C VAL A 506 31.38 -38.40 -61.34
N SER A 507 31.99 -39.59 -61.23
CA SER A 507 33.39 -40.00 -61.39
C SER A 507 34.26 -39.23 -62.37
#